data_AF-A0A9Q7ZPZ8-F1
#
_entry.id   AF-A0A9Q7ZPZ8-F1
#
_cell.length_a   1.000
_cell.length_b   1.000
_cell.length_c   1.000
_cell.angle_alpha   90.00
_cell.angle_beta   90.00
_cell.angle_gamma   90.00
#
_symmetry.space_group_name_H-M   'P 1'
#
loop_
_entity.id
_entity.type
_entity.pdbx_description
1 polymer ?
#
loop_
_entity_poly.entity_id
_entity_poly.type
_entity_poly.pdbx_seq_one_letter_code
_entity_poly.pdbx_strand_id
1 'polypeptide(L)'
;MTSFKERLVDKALTFTDGWNHVLHNAFEKRIVDEYKRSFPEGIVNEHERTKMLERMRQFYYTRMMTTATLILAVVSLLVSVLALLIAAFAL
;
A
#
# COMPACT_ATOMS: atom_id res chain seq x y z
N MET A 1 24.16 -5.54 21.11
CA MET A 1 24.43 -6.22 19.83
C MET A 1 23.08 -6.48 19.18
N THR A 2 22.71 -5.73 18.14
CA THR A 2 21.48 -6.03 17.39
C THR A 2 21.60 -7.43 16.80
N SER A 3 20.59 -8.26 17.04
CA SER A 3 20.57 -9.64 16.55
C SER A 3 20.55 -9.65 15.02
N PHE A 4 21.04 -10.72 14.39
CA PHE A 4 21.01 -10.87 12.92
C PHE A 4 19.61 -10.65 12.34
N LYS A 5 18.56 -11.05 13.07
CA LYS A 5 17.15 -10.85 12.71
C LYS A 5 16.78 -9.36 12.63
N GLU A 6 17.18 -8.57 13.62
CA GLU A 6 16.90 -7.13 13.67
C GLU A 6 17.56 -6.40 12.50
N ARG A 7 18.81 -6.75 12.17
CA ARG A 7 19.51 -6.14 11.01
C ARG A 7 18.85 -6.45 9.67
N LEU A 8 18.27 -7.64 9.53
CA LEU A 8 17.59 -8.06 8.31
C LEU A 8 16.25 -7.31 8.17
N VAL A 9 15.50 -7.20 9.28
CA VAL A 9 14.28 -6.40 9.34
C VAL A 9 14.56 -4.94 9.04
N ASP A 10 15.58 -4.34 9.66
CA ASP A 10 15.96 -2.94 9.39
C ASP A 10 16.31 -2.68 7.92
N LYS A 11 17.04 -3.60 7.29
CA LYS A 11 17.35 -3.49 5.86
C LYS A 11 16.10 -3.62 4.99
N ALA A 12 15.21 -4.55 5.32
CA ALA A 12 13.96 -4.70 4.60
C ALA A 12 13.09 -3.44 4.73
N LEU A 13 12.95 -2.91 5.96
CA LEU A 13 12.22 -1.68 6.23
C LEU A 13 12.82 -0.50 5.46
N THR A 14 14.14 -0.30 5.55
CA THR A 14 14.85 0.79 4.86
C THR A 14 14.69 0.70 3.34
N PHE A 15 14.71 -0.52 2.78
CA PHE A 15 14.48 -0.73 1.36
C PHE A 15 13.03 -0.39 0.96
N THR A 16 12.06 -0.77 1.79
CA THR A 16 10.64 -0.50 1.52
C THR A 16 10.23 0.94 1.82
N ASP A 17 11.01 1.68 2.63
CA ASP A 17 10.65 3.02 3.09
C ASP A 17 10.54 4.02 1.93
N GLY A 18 11.46 3.96 0.97
CA GLY A 18 11.40 4.77 -0.24
C GLY A 18 10.13 4.53 -1.06
N TRP A 19 9.74 3.25 -1.20
CA TRP A 19 8.50 2.88 -1.87
C TRP A 19 7.27 3.34 -1.08
N ASN A 20 7.31 3.20 0.24
CA ASN A 20 6.23 3.61 1.12
C ASN A 20 5.99 5.13 1.03
N HIS A 21 7.05 5.92 0.98
CA HIS A 21 6.95 7.37 0.83
C HIS A 21 6.38 7.77 -0.53
N VAL A 22 6.83 7.15 -1.62
CA VAL A 22 6.32 7.41 -2.97
C VAL A 22 4.84 7.05 -3.08
N LEU A 23 4.45 5.88 -2.55
CA LEU A 23 3.06 5.44 -2.53
C LEU A 23 2.21 6.40 -1.70
N HIS A 24 2.63 6.71 -0.46
CA HIS A 24 1.90 7.62 0.42
C HIS A 24 1.65 8.98 -0.24
N ASN A 25 2.68 9.59 -0.84
CA ASN A 25 2.55 10.87 -1.54
C ASN A 25 1.62 10.79 -2.75
N ALA A 26 1.71 9.70 -3.55
CA ALA A 26 0.83 9.49 -4.68
C ALA A 26 -0.64 9.32 -4.25
N PHE A 27 -0.88 8.65 -3.11
CA PHE A 27 -2.21 8.51 -2.53
C PHE A 27 -2.76 9.82 -2.01
N GLU A 28 -1.97 10.56 -1.23
CA GLU A 28 -2.39 11.84 -0.67
C GLU A 28 -2.76 12.82 -1.78
N LYS A 29 -1.97 12.85 -2.88
CA LYS A 29 -2.29 13.65 -4.06
C LYS A 29 -3.63 13.26 -4.67
N ARG A 30 -3.90 11.96 -4.87
CA ARG A 30 -5.18 11.47 -5.42
C ARG A 30 -6.36 11.80 -4.51
N ILE A 31 -6.18 11.71 -3.20
CA ILE A 31 -7.23 12.05 -2.22
C ILE A 31 -7.54 13.55 -2.28
N VAL A 32 -6.52 14.40 -2.31
CA VAL A 32 -6.70 15.86 -2.41
C VAL A 32 -7.34 16.24 -3.74
N ASP A 33 -6.93 15.62 -4.85
CA ASP A 33 -7.52 15.87 -6.17
C ASP A 33 -9.00 15.45 -6.22
N GLU A 34 -9.33 14.27 -5.67
CA GLU A 34 -10.71 13.79 -5.58
C GLU A 34 -11.55 14.63 -4.63
N TYR A 35 -10.97 15.10 -3.52
CA TYR A 35 -11.61 16.03 -2.59
C TYR A 35 -11.97 17.34 -3.29
N LYS A 36 -11.03 17.96 -4.02
CA LYS A 36 -11.28 19.19 -4.79
C LYS A 36 -12.34 19.00 -5.86
N ARG A 37 -12.39 17.83 -6.49
CA ARG A 37 -13.41 17.48 -7.49
C ARG A 37 -14.78 17.29 -6.87
N SER A 38 -14.84 16.67 -5.69
CA SER A 38 -16.10 16.36 -4.98
C SER A 38 -16.66 17.57 -4.25
N PHE A 39 -15.79 18.48 -3.80
CA PHE A 39 -16.12 19.69 -3.04
C PHE A 39 -15.48 20.92 -3.69
N PRO A 40 -15.97 21.37 -4.87
CA PRO A 40 -15.39 22.50 -5.60
C PRO A 40 -15.47 23.82 -4.82
N GLU A 41 -16.51 24.01 -4.00
CA GLU A 41 -16.65 25.19 -3.11
C GLU A 41 -15.96 25.00 -1.74
N GLY A 42 -15.37 23.83 -1.50
CA GLY A 42 -14.79 23.46 -0.21
C GLY A 42 -15.84 23.22 0.87
N ILE A 43 -15.41 22.61 1.98
CA ILE A 43 -16.25 22.49 3.19
C ILE A 43 -15.88 23.64 4.12
N VAL A 44 -16.85 24.53 4.39
CA VAL A 44 -16.66 25.76 5.19
C VAL A 44 -16.30 25.41 6.65
N ASN A 45 -16.88 24.35 7.19
CA ASN A 45 -16.58 23.87 8.53
C ASN A 45 -15.29 23.02 8.53
N GLU A 46 -14.25 23.52 9.19
CA GLU A 46 -12.95 22.84 9.28
C GLU A 46 -13.01 21.44 9.93
N HIS A 47 -13.92 21.24 10.89
CA HIS A 47 -14.10 19.94 11.53
C HIS A 47 -14.70 18.91 10.57
N GLU A 48 -15.69 19.33 9.78
CA GLU A 48 -16.31 18.47 8.77
C GLU A 48 -15.36 18.18 7.61
N ARG A 49 -14.55 19.16 7.20
CA ARG A 49 -13.48 18.97 6.22
C ARG A 49 -12.51 17.89 6.66
N THR A 50 -12.04 17.96 7.91
CA THR A 50 -11.06 17.01 8.44
C THR A 50 -11.64 15.60 8.51
N LYS A 51 -12.87 15.46 9.02
CA LYS A 51 -13.58 14.16 9.04
C LYS A 51 -13.80 13.59 7.64
N MET A 52 -14.12 14.43 6.65
CA MET A 52 -14.31 13.98 5.27
C MET A 52 -13.00 13.47 4.66
N LEU A 53 -11.90 14.21 4.81
CA LEU A 53 -10.58 13.79 4.34
C LEU A 53 -10.12 12.49 5.00
N GLU A 54 -10.38 12.34 6.30
CA GLU A 54 -10.03 11.11 7.03
C GLU A 54 -10.83 9.90 6.52
N ARG A 55 -12.13 10.06 6.25
CA ARG A 55 -12.95 9.01 5.61
C ARG A 55 -12.45 8.66 4.21
N MET A 56 -12.08 9.66 3.41
CA MET A 56 -11.48 9.44 2.10
C MET A 56 -10.16 8.66 2.23
N ARG A 57 -9.27 9.06 3.14
CA ARG A 57 -8.04 8.31 3.44
C ARG A 57 -8.34 6.86 3.81
N GLN A 58 -9.24 6.60 4.76
CA GLN A 58 -9.59 5.24 5.17
C GLN A 58 -10.10 4.39 4.00
N PHE A 59 -10.95 4.96 3.17
CA PHE A 59 -11.47 4.28 1.97
C PHE A 59 -10.36 3.92 0.97
N TYR A 60 -9.48 4.87 0.66
CA TYR A 60 -8.36 4.65 -0.26
C TYR A 60 -7.34 3.66 0.31
N TYR A 61 -7.01 3.76 1.60
CA TYR A 61 -6.13 2.79 2.28
C TYR A 61 -6.70 1.37 2.26
N THR A 62 -8.00 1.22 2.48
CA THR A 62 -8.66 -0.09 2.44
C THR A 62 -8.54 -0.72 1.06
N ARG A 63 -8.89 0.04 0.00
CA ARG A 63 -8.76 -0.42 -1.39
C ARG A 63 -7.33 -0.75 -1.77
N MET A 64 -6.36 0.05 -1.31
CA MET A 64 -4.94 -0.20 -1.51
C MET A 64 -4.53 -1.53 -0.88
N MET A 65 -4.88 -1.75 0.39
CA MET A 65 -4.55 -3.00 1.09
C MET A 65 -5.17 -4.20 0.38
N THR A 66 -6.44 -4.13 -0.03
CA THR A 66 -7.07 -5.21 -0.81
C THR A 66 -6.32 -5.48 -2.12
N THR A 67 -5.91 -4.43 -2.83
CA THR A 67 -5.15 -4.57 -4.09
C THR A 67 -3.76 -5.16 -3.84
N ALA A 68 -3.06 -4.72 -2.79
CA ALA A 68 -1.77 -5.25 -2.40
C ALA A 68 -1.85 -6.74 -2.02
N THR A 69 -2.87 -7.12 -1.23
CA THR A 69 -3.14 -8.53 -0.89
C THR A 69 -3.41 -9.36 -2.14
N LEU A 70 -4.16 -8.83 -3.11
CA LEU A 70 -4.44 -9.53 -4.36
C LEU A 70 -3.16 -9.73 -5.19
N ILE A 71 -2.32 -8.69 -5.31
CA ILE A 71 -1.01 -8.80 -5.99
C ILE A 71 -0.14 -9.85 -5.29
N LEU A 72 -0.05 -9.81 -3.96
CA LEU A 72 0.69 -10.80 -3.18
C LEU A 72 0.18 -12.22 -3.41
N ALA A 73 -1.14 -12.43 -3.47
CA ALA A 73 -1.73 -13.73 -3.75
C ALA A 73 -1.36 -14.23 -5.15
N VAL A 74 -1.42 -13.37 -6.17
CA VAL A 74 -1.02 -13.71 -7.54
C VAL A 74 0.48 -14.06 -7.61
N VAL A 75 1.34 -13.26 -6.99
CA VAL A 75 2.78 -13.54 -6.94
C VAL A 75 3.05 -14.86 -6.23
N SER A 76 2.37 -15.13 -5.11
CA SER A 76 2.48 -16.41 -4.40
C SER A 76 2.05 -17.57 -5.28
N LEU A 77 0.95 -17.44 -6.02
CA LEU A 77 0.48 -18.46 -6.95
C LEU A 77 1.52 -18.74 -8.03
N LEU A 78 2.11 -17.70 -8.64
CA LEU A 78 3.15 -17.86 -9.66
C LEU A 78 4.38 -18.59 -9.10
N VAL A 79 4.82 -18.25 -7.89
CA VAL A 79 5.93 -18.93 -7.21
C VAL A 79 5.59 -20.40 -6.96
N SER A 80 4.38 -20.70 -6.50
CA SER A 80 3.92 -22.08 -6.29
C SER A 80 3.87 -22.88 -7.59
N VAL A 81 3.40 -22.29 -8.69
CA VAL A 81 3.37 -22.93 -10.02
C VAL A 81 4.80 -23.21 -10.51
N LEU A 82 5.71 -22.25 -10.37
CA LEU A 82 7.12 -22.43 -10.72
C LEU A 82 7.77 -23.57 -9.92
N ALA A 83 7.52 -23.61 -8.61
CA ALA A 83 8.02 -24.68 -7.75
C ALA A 83 7.48 -26.06 -8.17
N LEU A 84 6.19 -26.14 -8.52
CA LEU A 84 5.57 -27.37 -9.01
C LEU A 84 6.19 -27.84 -10.33
N LEU A 85 6.42 -26.93 -11.27
CA LEU A 85 7.07 -27.25 -12.55
C LEU A 85 8.49 -27.78 -12.33
N ILE A 86 9.28 -27.10 -11.49
CA ILE A 86 10.64 -27.53 -11.16
C ILE A 86 10.62 -28.95 -10.55
N ALA A 87 9.71 -29.20 -9.61
CA ALA A 87 9.57 -30.52 -8.98
C ALA A 87 9.17 -31.60 -10.00
N ALA A 88 8.30 -31.29 -10.96
CA ALA A 88 7.86 -32.22 -11.99
C ALA A 88 8.96 -32.57 -13.02
N PHE A 89 9.82 -31.61 -13.39
CA PHE A 89 10.91 -31.84 -14.35
C PHE A 89 12.22 -32.34 -13.72
N ALA A 90 12.36 -32.21 -12.39
CA ALA A 90 13.50 -32.75 -11.65
C ALA A 90 13.37 -34.26 -11.36
N LEU A 91 12.19 -34.85 -11.63
CA LEU A 91 11.88 -36.27 -11.47
C LEU A 91 12.05 -37.02 -12.80
#